data_AF-Q9MZE7-F1
#
_entry.id   AF-Q9MZE7-F1
#
_cell.length_a   1.000
_cell.length_b   1.000
_cell.length_c   1.000
_cell.angle_alpha   90.00
_cell.angle_beta   90.00
_cell.angle_gamma   90.00
#
_symmetry.space_group_name_H-M   'P 1'
#
loop_
_entity.id
_entity.type
_entity.pdbx_description
1 polymer ?
#
loop_
_entity_poly.entity_id
_entity_poly.type
_entity_poly.pdbx_seq_one_letter_code
_entity_poly.pdbx_strand_id
1 'polypeptide(L)'
;GSSKLSEADFETLKAFVVGVMERLHISQKRIRVAVVEYHDGSHAYIALQDRKRPSELRRIAGQVKYADSEVASTSEVLKYTLFQIFSKVDRPEASRVALLLTASQEPPRLARNLDRYVQGLKKKKVDLDPVGIGPHASLRQNRHLEKQAPENKAFVLSGVDELEQRRVEFISYLCDLAPEAPAPTQRPLTAQVPVTLAPRRSSLVLDVAFLLEGSDSVGEASFNRSTEFLEEVIRQMDVGQDGVHVTVLQYSYVVTVEHSFREAQSKEDVLRRLREIRYRGGNRTNTGLALQYLSEHSFSASQGDRGQAP
;
A
#
# COMPACT_ATOMS: atom_id res chain seq x y z
N GLY A 1 18.42 2.83 3.69
CA GLY A 1 19.31 3.93 4.10
C GLY A 1 20.35 3.45 5.08
N SER A 2 21.21 2.50 4.68
CA SER A 2 22.35 2.14 5.53
C SER A 2 23.46 3.18 5.41
N SER A 3 24.31 3.29 6.43
CA SER A 3 25.55 4.09 6.46
C SER A 3 26.64 3.59 5.51
N LYS A 4 26.41 2.50 4.74
CA LYS A 4 27.31 2.05 3.66
C LYS A 4 27.22 2.86 2.37
N LEU A 5 26.17 3.67 2.22
CA LEU A 5 26.11 4.76 1.25
C LEU A 5 26.42 6.04 1.99
N SER A 6 27.26 6.91 1.45
CA SER A 6 27.36 8.28 1.97
C SER A 6 26.07 9.06 1.70
N GLU A 7 25.86 10.19 2.38
CA GLU A 7 24.73 11.07 2.09
C GLU A 7 24.74 11.53 0.62
N ALA A 8 25.93 11.83 0.07
CA ALA A 8 26.09 12.19 -1.34
C ALA A 8 25.72 11.03 -2.28
N ASP A 9 26.15 9.80 -1.97
CA ASP A 9 25.77 8.62 -2.77
C ASP A 9 24.26 8.37 -2.69
N PHE A 10 23.65 8.62 -1.54
CA PHE A 10 22.21 8.50 -1.37
C PHE A 10 21.45 9.56 -2.17
N GLU A 11 21.96 10.78 -2.30
CA GLU A 11 21.42 11.79 -3.22
C GLU A 11 21.50 11.33 -4.67
N THR A 12 22.62 10.75 -5.11
CA THR A 12 22.75 10.15 -6.45
C THR A 12 21.75 9.01 -6.66
N LEU A 13 21.55 8.16 -5.66
CA LEU A 13 20.55 7.08 -5.70
C LEU A 13 19.12 7.63 -5.85
N LYS A 14 18.78 8.69 -5.12
CA LYS A 14 17.47 9.37 -5.26
C LYS A 14 17.32 9.99 -6.65
N ALA A 15 18.35 10.65 -7.17
CA ALA A 15 18.34 11.22 -8.50
C ALA A 15 18.11 10.14 -9.57
N PHE A 16 18.72 8.96 -9.43
CA PHE A 16 18.46 7.81 -10.28
C PHE A 16 16.98 7.40 -10.24
N VAL A 17 16.40 7.20 -9.04
CA VAL A 17 14.99 6.81 -8.87
C VAL A 17 14.05 7.85 -9.49
N VAL A 18 14.29 9.14 -9.25
CA VAL A 18 13.53 10.23 -9.85
C VAL A 18 13.65 10.19 -11.38
N GLY A 19 14.85 10.01 -11.92
CA GLY A 19 15.09 9.92 -13.36
C GLY A 19 14.42 8.72 -14.03
N VAL A 20 14.30 7.58 -13.33
CA VAL A 20 13.47 6.45 -13.78
C VAL A 20 12.00 6.88 -13.80
N MET A 21 11.49 7.45 -12.70
CA MET A 21 10.09 7.92 -12.59
C MET A 21 9.70 8.97 -13.65
N GLU A 22 10.64 9.78 -14.13
CA GLU A 22 10.41 10.76 -15.20
C GLU A 22 10.04 10.12 -16.54
N ARG A 23 10.60 8.94 -16.83
CA ARG A 23 10.34 8.23 -18.09
C ARG A 23 9.13 7.30 -18.03
N LEU A 24 8.55 7.11 -16.84
CA LEU A 24 7.37 6.26 -16.65
C LEU A 24 6.08 7.08 -16.83
N HIS A 25 5.11 6.51 -17.53
CA HIS A 25 3.76 7.05 -17.64
C HIS A 25 2.93 6.78 -16.37
N ILE A 26 3.31 7.44 -15.25
CA ILE A 26 2.72 7.21 -13.93
C ILE A 26 1.26 7.66 -13.89
N SER A 27 0.35 6.73 -13.63
CA SER A 27 -1.06 6.99 -13.33
C SER A 27 -1.72 5.72 -12.76
N GLN A 28 -2.83 5.87 -12.05
CA GLN A 28 -3.59 4.73 -11.52
C GLN A 28 -4.09 3.75 -12.60
N LYS A 29 -4.20 4.19 -13.86
CA LYS A 29 -4.61 3.36 -15.01
C LYS A 29 -3.45 2.74 -15.79
N ARG A 30 -2.21 3.21 -15.58
CA ARG A 30 -1.02 2.79 -16.35
C ARG A 30 0.05 2.25 -15.41
N ILE A 31 1.03 3.06 -15.02
CA ILE A 31 2.10 2.64 -14.13
C ILE A 31 1.82 3.21 -12.73
N ARG A 32 1.72 2.34 -11.73
CA ARG A 32 1.69 2.72 -10.30
C ARG A 32 3.10 2.53 -9.75
N VAL A 33 3.55 3.43 -8.89
CA VAL A 33 4.88 3.38 -8.29
C VAL A 33 4.76 3.44 -6.78
N ALA A 34 5.66 2.75 -6.09
CA ALA A 34 5.84 2.86 -4.65
C ALA A 34 7.32 3.10 -4.37
N VAL A 35 7.61 3.88 -3.33
CA VAL A 35 8.98 4.17 -2.91
C VAL A 35 9.06 3.89 -1.42
N VAL A 36 9.94 2.96 -1.06
CA VAL A 36 10.17 2.51 0.31
C VAL A 36 11.65 2.64 0.62
N GLU A 37 11.95 3.39 1.67
CA GLU A 37 13.27 3.42 2.28
C GLU A 37 13.30 2.33 3.37
N TYR A 38 14.42 1.63 3.50
CA TYR A 38 14.56 0.58 4.51
C TYR A 38 15.90 0.64 5.25
N HIS A 39 15.82 0.44 6.55
CA HIS A 39 16.93 0.33 7.49
C HIS A 39 16.66 -0.89 8.39
N ASP A 40 16.56 -0.76 9.72
CA ASP A 40 16.04 -1.83 10.58
C ASP A 40 14.50 -1.99 10.50
N GLY A 41 13.81 -1.01 9.91
CA GLY A 41 12.41 -1.04 9.49
C GLY A 41 12.21 -0.63 8.03
N SER A 42 10.96 -0.43 7.63
CA SER A 42 10.60 0.03 6.27
C SER A 42 9.66 1.23 6.36
N HIS A 43 10.01 2.30 5.66
CA HIS A 43 9.26 3.54 5.61
C HIS A 43 8.82 3.84 4.18
N ALA A 44 7.51 3.75 3.92
CA ALA A 44 6.94 4.08 2.62
C ALA A 44 6.70 5.58 2.49
N TYR A 45 7.27 6.18 1.45
CA TYR A 45 7.06 7.57 1.08
C TYR A 45 5.98 7.73 0.01
N ILE A 46 5.83 6.70 -0.83
CA ILE A 46 4.83 6.66 -1.91
C ILE A 46 4.19 5.27 -1.90
N ALA A 47 2.87 5.22 -1.90
CA ALA A 47 2.11 3.99 -2.04
C ALA A 47 1.53 3.85 -3.47
N LEU A 48 1.32 2.61 -3.92
CA LEU A 48 0.80 2.34 -5.27
C LEU A 48 -0.55 3.03 -5.53
N GLN A 49 -1.39 3.15 -4.51
CA GLN A 49 -2.72 3.75 -4.55
C GLN A 49 -2.73 5.28 -4.51
N ASP A 50 -1.58 5.93 -4.33
CA ASP A 50 -1.53 7.39 -4.21
C ASP A 50 -2.00 8.07 -5.49
N ARG A 51 -3.03 8.92 -5.36
CA ARG A 51 -3.63 9.68 -6.46
C ARG A 51 -3.01 11.08 -6.54
N LYS A 52 -1.68 11.14 -6.69
CA LYS A 52 -0.91 12.38 -6.78
C LYS A 52 -0.43 12.64 -8.21
N ARG A 53 -0.11 13.90 -8.51
CA ARG A 53 0.48 14.25 -9.82
C ARG A 53 1.86 13.60 -9.95
N PRO A 54 2.29 13.15 -11.14
CA PRO A 54 3.63 12.57 -11.32
C PRO A 54 4.77 13.48 -10.85
N SER A 55 4.63 14.81 -11.02
CA SER A 55 5.59 15.79 -10.51
C SER A 55 5.67 15.81 -8.98
N GLU A 56 4.55 15.64 -8.29
CA GLU A 56 4.51 15.58 -6.83
C GLU A 56 5.13 14.27 -6.31
N LEU A 57 4.85 13.15 -6.97
CA LEU A 57 5.46 11.86 -6.65
C LEU A 57 6.99 11.93 -6.80
N ARG A 58 7.49 12.53 -7.88
CA ARG A 58 8.93 12.77 -8.06
C ARG A 58 9.51 13.67 -6.97
N ARG A 59 8.80 14.73 -6.59
CA ARG A 59 9.22 15.62 -5.48
C ARG A 59 9.32 14.85 -4.16
N ILE A 60 8.37 13.97 -3.88
CA ILE A 60 8.41 13.12 -2.67
C ILE A 60 9.60 12.17 -2.73
N ALA A 61 9.83 11.49 -3.86
CA ALA A 61 10.97 10.60 -4.04
C ALA A 61 12.33 11.32 -3.87
N GLY A 62 12.45 12.55 -4.39
CA GLY A 62 13.66 13.37 -4.21
C GLY A 62 13.87 13.86 -2.77
N GLN A 63 12.81 13.91 -1.95
CA GLN A 63 12.85 14.35 -0.55
C GLN A 63 12.96 13.20 0.46
N VAL A 64 13.15 11.96 0.01
CA VAL A 64 13.43 10.84 0.90
C VAL A 64 14.66 11.18 1.76
N LYS A 65 14.53 11.00 3.08
CA LYS A 65 15.59 11.35 4.03
C LYS A 65 16.65 10.25 4.08
N TYR A 66 17.92 10.66 4.12
CA TYR A 66 19.02 9.76 4.41
C TYR A 66 18.94 9.32 5.88
N ALA A 67 18.89 8.02 6.12
CA ALA A 67 18.66 7.46 7.45
C ALA A 67 19.94 7.19 8.26
N ASP A 68 21.10 7.11 7.58
CA ASP A 68 22.41 6.81 8.19
C ASP A 68 22.41 5.64 9.18
N SER A 69 21.67 4.57 8.87
CA SER A 69 21.51 3.45 9.80
C SER A 69 22.65 2.45 9.67
N GLU A 70 23.11 1.87 10.78
CA GLU A 70 24.08 0.76 10.73
C GLU A 70 23.52 -0.49 10.04
N VAL A 71 22.18 -0.63 9.98
CA VAL A 71 21.51 -1.80 9.45
C VAL A 71 20.54 -1.40 8.34
N ALA A 72 20.59 -2.11 7.22
CA ALA A 72 19.48 -2.16 6.26
C ALA A 72 19.08 -3.60 6.02
N SER A 73 17.90 -3.98 6.52
CA SER A 73 17.36 -5.33 6.47
C SER A 73 16.56 -5.56 5.20
N THR A 74 17.17 -6.30 4.28
CA THR A 74 16.53 -6.83 3.09
C THR A 74 15.32 -7.69 3.44
N SER A 75 15.39 -8.45 4.53
CA SER A 75 14.27 -9.29 4.98
C SER A 75 13.07 -8.47 5.43
N GLU A 76 13.29 -7.36 6.16
CA GLU A 76 12.20 -6.49 6.62
C GLU A 76 11.51 -5.78 5.45
N VAL A 77 12.26 -5.27 4.46
CA VAL A 77 11.65 -4.62 3.30
C VAL A 77 10.92 -5.61 2.39
N LEU A 78 11.39 -6.85 2.25
CA LEU A 78 10.67 -7.88 1.49
C LEU A 78 9.42 -8.36 2.22
N LYS A 79 9.45 -8.43 3.55
CA LYS A 79 8.25 -8.64 4.37
C LYS A 79 7.24 -7.52 4.15
N TYR A 80 7.67 -6.26 4.22
CA TYR A 80 6.82 -5.09 3.96
C TYR A 80 6.24 -5.14 2.53
N THR A 81 7.07 -5.44 1.54
CA THR A 81 6.65 -5.56 0.13
C THR A 81 5.57 -6.64 -0.05
N LEU A 82 5.72 -7.80 0.60
CA LEU A 82 4.77 -8.91 0.50
C LEU A 82 3.43 -8.64 1.19
N PHE A 83 3.47 -8.08 2.40
CA PHE A 83 2.31 -7.96 3.28
C PHE A 83 1.66 -6.59 3.31
N GLN A 84 2.35 -5.54 2.86
CA GLN A 84 1.80 -4.18 2.80
C GLN A 84 1.59 -3.73 1.36
N ILE A 85 2.63 -3.78 0.51
CA ILE A 85 2.55 -3.28 -0.88
C ILE A 85 1.70 -4.21 -1.75
N PHE A 86 2.06 -5.49 -1.80
CA PHE A 86 1.35 -6.50 -2.59
C PHE A 86 0.44 -7.37 -1.73
N SER A 87 -0.08 -6.84 -0.63
CA SER A 87 -0.95 -7.55 0.32
C SER A 87 -2.14 -8.21 -0.39
N LYS A 88 -2.84 -7.44 -1.24
CA LYS A 88 -3.91 -7.86 -2.13
C LYS A 88 -3.49 -7.65 -3.58
N VAL A 89 -3.92 -8.54 -4.47
CA VAL A 89 -3.74 -8.40 -5.91
C VAL A 89 -4.98 -7.73 -6.49
N ASP A 90 -5.06 -6.40 -6.34
CA ASP A 90 -6.19 -5.56 -6.78
C ASP A 90 -6.12 -5.20 -8.28
N ARG A 91 -4.98 -5.47 -8.91
CA ARG A 91 -4.67 -5.14 -10.30
C ARG A 91 -4.03 -6.34 -11.01
N PRO A 92 -4.81 -7.38 -11.37
CA PRO A 92 -4.29 -8.62 -11.91
C PRO A 92 -3.63 -8.46 -13.29
N GLU A 93 -4.05 -7.46 -14.06
CA GLU A 93 -3.57 -7.17 -15.41
C GLU A 93 -2.20 -6.50 -15.47
N ALA A 94 -1.69 -6.01 -14.33
CA ALA A 94 -0.39 -5.36 -14.26
C ALA A 94 0.72 -6.33 -13.81
N SER A 95 1.86 -6.27 -14.49
CA SER A 95 3.12 -6.83 -13.98
C SER A 95 3.51 -6.17 -12.67
N ARG A 96 4.12 -6.93 -11.76
CA ARG A 96 4.57 -6.47 -10.45
C ARG A 96 6.07 -6.68 -10.37
N VAL A 97 6.81 -5.59 -10.21
CA VAL A 97 8.27 -5.62 -10.18
C VAL A 97 8.73 -4.91 -8.91
N ALA A 98 9.70 -5.50 -8.21
CA ALA A 98 10.34 -4.93 -7.04
C ALA A 98 11.84 -4.75 -7.32
N LEU A 99 12.25 -3.51 -7.61
CA LEU A 99 13.65 -3.15 -7.78
C LEU A 99 14.29 -2.92 -6.40
N LEU A 100 15.09 -3.87 -5.94
CA LEU A 100 15.69 -3.87 -4.61
C LEU A 100 17.11 -3.30 -4.66
N LEU A 101 17.23 -1.98 -4.44
CA LEU A 101 18.49 -1.25 -4.43
C LEU A 101 19.21 -1.47 -3.08
N THR A 102 20.31 -2.23 -3.06
CA THR A 102 21.04 -2.60 -1.84
C THR A 102 22.53 -2.27 -1.93
N ALA A 103 23.06 -1.66 -0.88
CA ALA A 103 24.48 -1.29 -0.77
C ALA A 103 25.16 -1.90 0.46
N SER A 104 24.44 -2.72 1.23
CA SER A 104 24.91 -3.29 2.49
C SER A 104 24.49 -4.74 2.63
N GLN A 105 25.06 -5.41 3.63
CA GLN A 105 24.64 -6.74 4.05
C GLN A 105 23.84 -6.66 5.35
N GLU A 106 22.68 -7.31 5.39
CA GLU A 106 21.93 -7.43 6.64
C GLU A 106 22.55 -8.46 7.60
N PRO A 107 22.42 -8.28 8.92
CA PRO A 107 22.84 -9.27 9.90
C PRO A 107 22.14 -10.64 9.70
N PRO A 108 22.86 -11.78 9.77
CA PRO A 108 22.28 -13.11 9.53
C PRO A 108 21.05 -13.45 10.40
N ARG A 109 20.99 -12.87 11.61
CA ARG A 109 19.84 -13.05 12.52
C ARG A 109 18.52 -12.51 11.97
N LEU A 110 18.55 -11.51 11.09
CA LEU A 110 17.39 -10.91 10.43
C LEU A 110 17.00 -11.68 9.16
N ALA A 111 17.98 -12.33 8.51
CA ALA A 111 17.78 -13.10 7.29
C ALA A 111 17.01 -14.43 7.45
N ARG A 112 16.63 -14.82 8.68
CA ARG A 112 16.02 -16.13 8.99
C ARG A 112 14.76 -16.45 8.19
N ASN A 113 13.96 -15.44 7.85
CA ASN A 113 12.70 -15.60 7.12
C ASN A 113 12.77 -15.11 5.67
N LEU A 114 13.96 -14.74 5.17
CA LEU A 114 14.14 -14.17 3.83
C LEU A 114 13.48 -15.04 2.76
N ASP A 115 13.79 -16.34 2.74
CA ASP A 115 13.28 -17.29 1.76
C ASP A 115 11.75 -17.37 1.80
N ARG A 116 11.16 -17.28 3.00
CA ARG A 116 9.70 -17.29 3.15
C ARG A 116 9.06 -16.10 2.46
N TYR A 117 9.66 -14.90 2.59
CA TYR A 117 9.15 -13.69 1.98
C TYR A 117 9.32 -13.71 0.46
N VAL A 118 10.47 -14.17 -0.02
CA VAL A 118 10.74 -14.30 -1.46
C VAL A 118 9.80 -15.30 -2.11
N GLN A 119 9.57 -16.45 -1.49
CA GLN A 119 8.58 -17.43 -1.97
C GLN A 119 7.16 -16.87 -1.94
N GLY A 120 6.82 -16.03 -0.96
CA GLY A 120 5.53 -15.32 -0.93
C GLY A 120 5.38 -14.34 -2.10
N LEU A 121 6.42 -13.57 -2.40
CA LEU A 121 6.45 -12.63 -3.53
C LEU A 121 6.34 -13.37 -4.87
N LYS A 122 7.07 -14.47 -5.02
CA LYS A 122 6.97 -15.36 -6.18
C LYS A 122 5.55 -15.87 -6.41
N LYS A 123 4.87 -16.34 -5.35
CA LYS A 123 3.45 -16.78 -5.44
C LYS A 123 2.51 -15.66 -5.90
N LYS A 124 2.85 -14.39 -5.63
CA LYS A 124 2.10 -13.22 -6.09
C LYS A 124 2.56 -12.69 -7.46
N LYS A 125 3.44 -13.43 -8.15
CA LYS A 125 4.04 -13.05 -9.44
C LYS A 125 4.67 -11.66 -9.38
N VAL A 126 5.50 -11.47 -8.36
CA VAL A 126 6.34 -10.27 -8.21
C VAL A 126 7.75 -10.63 -8.65
N ASP A 127 8.23 -9.99 -9.70
CA ASP A 127 9.60 -10.11 -10.20
C ASP A 127 10.50 -9.31 -9.25
N LEU A 128 11.48 -9.98 -8.64
CA LEU A 128 12.36 -9.36 -7.66
C LEU A 128 13.75 -9.17 -8.27
N ASP A 129 14.12 -7.90 -8.46
CA ASP A 129 15.35 -7.51 -9.15
C ASP A 129 16.33 -6.86 -8.16
N PRO A 130 17.22 -7.63 -7.51
CA PRO A 130 18.21 -7.09 -6.60
C PRO A 130 19.32 -6.35 -7.36
N VAL A 131 19.53 -5.09 -7.02
CA VAL A 131 20.61 -4.24 -7.54
C VAL A 131 21.62 -4.00 -6.42
N GLY A 132 22.74 -4.72 -6.48
CA GLY A 132 23.85 -4.54 -5.56
C GLY A 132 24.72 -3.35 -5.98
N ILE A 133 24.89 -2.38 -5.11
CA ILE A 133 25.64 -1.14 -5.36
C ILE A 133 26.86 -1.10 -4.44
N GLY A 134 28.03 -1.12 -5.04
CA GLY A 134 29.29 -0.98 -4.31
C GLY A 134 29.78 -2.28 -3.65
N PRO A 135 30.97 -2.21 -3.03
CA PRO A 135 31.68 -3.39 -2.52
C PRO A 135 31.04 -4.00 -1.27
N HIS A 136 30.17 -3.25 -0.58
CA HIS A 136 29.51 -3.69 0.66
C HIS A 136 28.15 -4.37 0.42
N ALA A 137 27.64 -4.35 -0.81
CA ALA A 137 26.43 -5.07 -1.17
C ALA A 137 26.65 -6.59 -1.07
N SER A 138 25.66 -7.31 -0.51
CA SER A 138 25.77 -8.77 -0.37
C SER A 138 25.53 -9.49 -1.70
N LEU A 139 26.59 -9.73 -2.47
CA LEU A 139 26.52 -10.49 -3.73
C LEU A 139 26.00 -11.92 -3.51
N ARG A 140 26.30 -12.53 -2.36
CA ARG A 140 25.78 -13.86 -2.01
C ARG A 140 24.26 -13.82 -1.87
N GLN A 141 23.71 -12.80 -1.20
CA GLN A 141 22.27 -12.63 -1.08
C GLN A 141 21.64 -12.35 -2.44
N ASN A 142 22.19 -11.45 -3.25
CA ASN A 142 21.63 -11.13 -4.58
C ASN A 142 21.56 -12.37 -5.50
N ARG A 143 22.65 -13.16 -5.58
CA ARG A 143 22.67 -14.42 -6.34
C ARG A 143 21.69 -15.46 -5.78
N HIS A 144 21.49 -15.47 -4.46
CA HIS A 144 20.51 -16.35 -3.83
C HIS A 144 19.08 -15.97 -4.21
N LEU A 145 18.76 -14.68 -4.22
CA LEU A 145 17.47 -14.13 -4.65
C LEU A 145 17.19 -14.39 -6.13
N GLU A 146 18.18 -14.17 -7.00
CA GLU A 146 18.12 -14.48 -8.44
C GLU A 146 17.74 -15.95 -8.68
N LYS A 147 18.34 -16.89 -7.94
CA LYS A 147 18.06 -18.32 -8.08
C LYS A 147 16.66 -18.75 -7.63
N GLN A 148 15.90 -17.90 -6.93
CA GLN A 148 14.57 -18.27 -6.44
C GLN A 148 13.51 -18.34 -7.56
N ALA A 149 13.70 -17.61 -8.65
CA ALA A 149 12.77 -17.55 -9.77
C ALA A 149 13.51 -17.17 -11.08
N PRO A 150 13.22 -17.81 -12.22
CA PRO A 150 13.88 -17.48 -13.49
C PRO A 150 13.59 -16.05 -13.97
N GLU A 151 12.51 -15.43 -13.49
CA GLU A 151 12.14 -14.05 -13.79
C GLU A 151 13.00 -13.02 -13.02
N ASN A 152 13.56 -13.40 -11.87
CA ASN A 152 14.37 -12.51 -11.04
C ASN A 152 15.69 -12.20 -11.75
N LYS A 153 16.04 -10.91 -11.87
CA LYS A 153 17.30 -10.49 -12.48
C LYS A 153 18.16 -9.71 -11.50
N ALA A 154 19.35 -10.25 -11.18
CA ALA A 154 20.30 -9.54 -10.32
C ALA A 154 21.19 -8.61 -11.14
N PHE A 155 21.37 -7.39 -10.63
CA PHE A 155 22.33 -6.41 -11.14
C PHE A 155 23.41 -6.17 -10.10
N VAL A 156 24.65 -6.01 -10.56
CA VAL A 156 25.80 -5.69 -9.72
C VAL A 156 26.48 -4.48 -10.33
N LEU A 157 26.66 -3.45 -9.51
CA LEU A 157 27.24 -2.17 -9.87
C LEU A 157 28.41 -1.87 -8.95
N SER A 158 29.49 -1.29 -9.47
CA SER A 158 30.67 -0.95 -8.66
C SER A 158 30.44 0.24 -7.73
N GLY A 159 29.43 1.07 -8.02
CA GLY A 159 29.07 2.26 -7.25
C GLY A 159 27.80 2.93 -7.78
N VAL A 160 27.39 4.03 -7.15
CA VAL A 160 26.18 4.77 -7.55
C VAL A 160 26.32 5.47 -8.91
N ASP A 161 27.54 5.80 -9.34
CA ASP A 161 27.77 6.45 -10.63
C ASP A 161 27.38 5.57 -11.82
N GLU A 162 27.47 4.24 -11.68
CA GLU A 162 27.05 3.31 -12.72
C GLU A 162 25.52 3.25 -12.89
N LEU A 163 24.74 3.64 -11.87
CA LEU A 163 23.28 3.73 -11.98
C LEU A 163 22.89 4.75 -13.05
N GLU A 164 23.57 5.89 -13.06
CA GLU A 164 23.30 6.97 -14.00
C GLU A 164 23.68 6.56 -15.43
N GLN A 165 24.79 5.83 -15.59
CA GLN A 165 25.28 5.31 -16.88
C GLN A 165 24.35 4.25 -17.45
N ARG A 166 23.80 3.38 -16.60
CA ARG A 166 22.92 2.26 -17.00
C ARG A 166 21.43 2.60 -16.93
N ARG A 167 21.07 3.86 -16.65
CA ARG A 167 19.67 4.28 -16.47
C ARG A 167 18.77 3.92 -17.65
N VAL A 168 19.26 4.09 -18.88
CA VAL A 168 18.49 3.76 -20.09
C VAL A 168 18.23 2.26 -20.19
N GLU A 169 19.24 1.44 -19.85
CA GLU A 169 19.12 -0.02 -19.81
C GLU A 169 18.06 -0.46 -18.80
N PHE A 170 18.10 0.09 -17.57
CA PHE A 170 17.09 -0.21 -16.53
C PHE A 170 15.68 0.19 -16.97
N ILE A 171 15.52 1.36 -17.59
CA ILE A 171 14.21 1.82 -18.06
C ILE A 171 13.68 0.90 -19.17
N SER A 172 14.53 0.55 -20.15
CA SER A 172 14.15 -0.39 -21.22
C SER A 172 13.70 -1.72 -20.63
N TYR A 173 14.51 -2.28 -19.73
CA TYR A 173 14.20 -3.53 -19.06
C TYR A 173 12.85 -3.49 -18.32
N LEU A 174 12.59 -2.43 -17.54
CA LEU A 174 11.30 -2.29 -16.85
C LEU A 174 10.12 -2.12 -17.82
N CYS A 175 10.34 -1.48 -18.98
CA CYS A 175 9.32 -1.36 -20.02
C CYS A 175 9.03 -2.70 -20.70
N ASP A 176 10.04 -3.53 -20.91
CA ASP A 176 9.90 -4.86 -21.52
C ASP A 176 9.12 -5.84 -20.61
N LEU A 177 9.13 -5.61 -19.29
CA LEU A 177 8.32 -6.36 -18.32
C LEU A 177 6.84 -5.95 -18.32
N ALA A 178 6.49 -4.80 -18.89
CA ALA A 178 5.11 -4.36 -18.95
C ALA A 178 4.32 -5.23 -19.95
N PRO A 179 3.12 -5.72 -19.59
CA PRO A 179 2.30 -6.45 -20.53
C PRO A 179 1.98 -5.55 -21.72
N GLU A 180 2.01 -6.09 -22.94
CA GLU A 180 1.56 -5.35 -24.12
C GLU A 180 0.14 -4.82 -23.85
N ALA A 181 -0.03 -3.51 -24.06
CA ALA A 181 -1.34 -2.90 -23.93
C ALA A 181 -2.28 -3.61 -24.91
N PRO A 182 -3.46 -4.09 -24.46
CA PRO A 182 -4.42 -4.65 -25.41
C PRO A 182 -4.66 -3.63 -26.51
N ALA A 183 -4.55 -4.08 -27.76
CA ALA A 183 -4.73 -3.24 -28.93
C ALA A 183 -6.00 -2.38 -28.75
N PRO A 184 -5.97 -1.08 -29.11
CA PRO A 184 -7.15 -0.24 -29.01
C PRO A 184 -8.27 -0.96 -29.76
N THR A 185 -9.22 -1.48 -29.01
CA THR A 185 -10.40 -2.14 -29.57
C THR A 185 -11.06 -1.06 -30.40
N GLN A 186 -11.10 -1.25 -31.72
CA GLN A 186 -11.86 -0.36 -32.59
C GLN A 186 -13.24 -0.22 -31.95
N ARG A 187 -13.59 1.02 -31.59
CA ARG A 187 -14.95 1.32 -31.14
C ARG A 187 -15.87 0.79 -32.25
N PRO A 188 -16.78 -0.15 -31.96
CA PRO A 188 -17.84 -0.44 -32.91
C PRO A 188 -18.54 0.89 -33.21
N LEU A 189 -18.67 1.23 -34.50
CA LEU A 189 -19.53 2.32 -34.92
C LEU A 189 -20.88 2.14 -34.23
N THR A 190 -21.31 3.22 -33.59
CA THR A 190 -22.64 3.44 -33.02
C THR A 190 -23.73 2.55 -33.60
N ALA A 191 -24.08 1.48 -32.88
CA ALA A 191 -25.44 0.96 -32.93
C ALA A 191 -26.27 1.90 -32.04
N GLN A 192 -27.20 2.64 -32.65
CA GLN A 192 -28.22 3.35 -31.91
C GLN A 192 -29.08 2.30 -31.18
N VAL A 193 -28.84 2.15 -29.89
CA VAL A 193 -29.73 1.39 -29.01
C VAL A 193 -30.94 2.28 -28.75
N PRO A 194 -32.18 1.76 -28.87
CA PRO A 194 -33.37 2.51 -28.47
C PRO A 194 -33.20 2.94 -27.01
N VAL A 195 -33.70 4.12 -26.67
CA VAL A 195 -33.75 4.63 -25.30
C VAL A 195 -34.63 3.69 -24.47
N THR A 196 -34.02 2.66 -23.89
CA THR A 196 -34.62 1.86 -22.83
C THR A 196 -34.15 2.48 -21.53
N LEU A 197 -35.13 3.06 -20.83
CA LEU A 197 -35.15 3.51 -19.43
C LEU A 197 -33.90 3.12 -18.62
N ALA A 198 -33.24 4.14 -18.07
CA ALA A 198 -32.13 4.13 -17.13
C ALA A 198 -31.79 2.75 -16.51
N PRO A 199 -30.52 2.27 -16.59
CA PRO A 199 -30.12 1.18 -15.74
C PRO A 199 -30.17 1.67 -14.30
N ARG A 200 -31.04 1.04 -13.51
CA ARG A 200 -31.06 1.16 -12.04
C ARG A 200 -29.62 1.15 -11.55
N ARG A 201 -29.25 2.12 -10.69
CA ARG A 201 -28.00 2.10 -9.94
C ARG A 201 -27.80 0.68 -9.44
N SER A 202 -26.75 -0.01 -9.86
CA SER A 202 -26.38 -1.28 -9.26
C SER A 202 -26.28 -1.04 -7.76
N SER A 203 -27.13 -1.69 -6.97
CA SER A 203 -27.07 -1.65 -5.51
C SER A 203 -25.68 -2.14 -5.10
N LEU A 204 -24.79 -1.20 -4.76
CA LEU A 204 -23.46 -1.50 -4.25
C LEU A 204 -23.64 -2.08 -2.85
N VAL A 205 -23.47 -3.39 -2.75
CA VAL A 205 -23.45 -4.11 -1.47
C VAL A 205 -22.04 -3.99 -0.89
N LEU A 206 -21.90 -3.29 0.22
CA LEU A 206 -20.61 -2.97 0.84
C LEU A 206 -20.73 -2.94 2.36
N ASP A 207 -19.76 -3.48 3.07
CA ASP A 207 -19.68 -3.40 4.54
C ASP A 207 -18.50 -2.50 4.92
N VAL A 208 -18.76 -1.42 5.67
CA VAL A 208 -17.77 -0.38 5.99
C VAL A 208 -17.58 -0.24 7.49
N ALA A 209 -16.33 -0.27 7.94
CA ALA A 209 -15.97 -0.04 9.32
C ALA A 209 -15.29 1.32 9.52
N PHE A 210 -15.83 2.12 10.45
CA PHE A 210 -15.22 3.37 10.89
C PHE A 210 -14.58 3.19 12.26
N LEU A 211 -13.28 3.47 12.36
CA LEU A 211 -12.51 3.41 13.61
C LEU A 211 -12.19 4.83 14.06
N LEU A 212 -12.83 5.27 15.14
CA LEU A 212 -12.67 6.59 15.73
C LEU A 212 -11.66 6.52 16.87
N GLU A 213 -10.56 7.26 16.77
CA GLU A 213 -9.60 7.38 17.87
C GLU A 213 -10.16 8.32 18.95
N GLY A 214 -10.45 7.77 20.12
CA GLY A 214 -10.97 8.49 21.29
C GLY A 214 -9.94 8.67 22.40
N SER A 215 -8.66 8.88 22.06
CA SER A 215 -7.56 9.03 23.03
C SER A 215 -7.51 10.43 23.67
N ASP A 216 -6.82 10.55 24.80
CA ASP A 216 -6.59 11.84 25.48
C ASP A 216 -5.77 12.82 24.63
N SER A 217 -4.90 12.31 23.75
CA SER A 217 -4.14 13.13 22.79
C SER A 217 -5.00 13.73 21.69
N VAL A 218 -6.10 13.09 21.31
CA VAL A 218 -7.09 13.64 20.36
C VAL A 218 -7.95 14.68 21.07
N GLY A 219 -8.41 14.36 22.28
CA GLY A 219 -9.29 15.18 23.10
C GLY A 219 -10.73 15.25 22.59
N GLU A 220 -11.66 15.54 23.49
CA GLU A 220 -13.11 15.52 23.21
C GLU A 220 -13.53 16.43 22.05
N ALA A 221 -12.98 17.65 21.98
CA ALA A 221 -13.33 18.60 20.93
C ALA A 221 -12.96 18.10 19.52
N SER A 222 -11.79 17.46 19.36
CA SER A 222 -11.37 16.91 18.07
C SER A 222 -12.09 15.60 17.75
N PHE A 223 -12.43 14.81 18.78
CA PHE A 223 -13.27 13.63 18.62
C PHE A 223 -14.66 14.00 18.10
N ASN A 224 -15.29 15.03 18.65
CA ASN A 224 -16.61 15.50 18.20
C ASN A 224 -16.59 16.01 16.74
N ARG A 225 -15.50 16.65 16.31
CA ARG A 225 -15.34 17.00 14.88
C ARG A 225 -15.23 15.76 14.00
N SER A 226 -14.59 14.70 14.48
CA SER A 226 -14.49 13.42 13.75
C SER A 226 -15.85 12.74 13.63
N THR A 227 -16.70 12.79 14.66
CA THR A 227 -18.07 12.25 14.59
C THR A 227 -18.99 13.08 13.70
N GLU A 228 -18.87 14.41 13.73
CA GLU A 228 -19.58 15.31 12.81
C GLU A 228 -19.21 15.03 11.34
N PHE A 229 -17.91 14.92 11.05
CA PHE A 229 -17.42 14.54 9.72
C PHE A 229 -17.96 13.16 9.29
N LEU A 230 -17.99 12.19 10.21
CA LEU A 230 -18.54 10.87 9.92
C LEU A 230 -20.05 10.92 9.60
N GLU A 231 -20.82 11.76 10.30
CA GLU A 231 -22.24 11.99 9.97
C GLU A 231 -22.40 12.56 8.55
N GLU A 232 -21.56 13.51 8.13
CA GLU A 232 -21.59 14.05 6.75
C GLU A 232 -21.28 12.98 5.70
N VAL A 233 -20.30 12.11 5.97
CA VAL A 233 -19.94 10.99 5.10
C VAL A 233 -21.12 10.02 4.97
N ILE A 234 -21.71 9.57 6.09
CA ILE A 234 -22.82 8.60 6.07
C ILE A 234 -24.05 9.15 5.36
N ARG A 235 -24.33 10.46 5.46
CA ARG A 235 -25.44 11.09 4.71
C ARG A 235 -25.31 10.89 3.20
N GLN A 236 -24.09 10.92 2.67
CA GLN A 236 -23.79 10.75 1.23
C GLN A 236 -23.71 9.29 0.78
N MET A 237 -23.59 8.34 1.71
CA MET A 237 -23.51 6.91 1.42
C MET A 237 -24.90 6.30 1.19
N ASP A 238 -24.99 5.23 0.42
CA ASP A 238 -26.23 4.47 0.19
C ASP A 238 -26.46 3.43 1.31
N VAL A 239 -26.50 3.92 2.57
CA VAL A 239 -26.71 3.08 3.75
C VAL A 239 -28.13 2.57 3.79
N GLY A 240 -28.29 1.26 3.90
CA GLY A 240 -29.57 0.59 3.89
C GLY A 240 -29.42 -0.93 3.92
N GLN A 241 -30.52 -1.62 4.22
CA GLN A 241 -30.53 -3.08 4.40
C GLN A 241 -29.95 -3.86 3.19
N ASP A 242 -30.23 -3.38 1.98
CA ASP A 242 -29.78 -3.99 0.71
C ASP A 242 -28.57 -3.28 0.07
N GLY A 243 -28.02 -2.27 0.75
CA GLY A 243 -26.94 -1.42 0.24
C GLY A 243 -25.70 -1.50 1.12
N VAL A 244 -25.27 -0.35 1.63
CA VAL A 244 -24.10 -0.25 2.51
C VAL A 244 -24.49 -0.56 3.96
N HIS A 245 -23.78 -1.47 4.61
CA HIS A 245 -23.82 -1.64 6.06
C HIS A 245 -22.62 -0.97 6.72
N VAL A 246 -22.80 -0.47 7.93
CA VAL A 246 -21.80 0.31 8.66
C VAL A 246 -21.60 -0.26 10.06
N THR A 247 -20.34 -0.34 10.48
CA THR A 247 -19.95 -0.54 11.88
C THR A 247 -19.07 0.63 12.33
N VAL A 248 -19.21 1.02 13.59
CA VAL A 248 -18.46 2.13 14.18
C VAL A 248 -17.82 1.65 15.47
N LEU A 249 -16.50 1.76 15.53
CA LEU A 249 -15.69 1.43 16.70
C LEU A 249 -15.04 2.70 17.22
N GLN A 250 -15.04 2.89 18.54
CA GLN A 250 -14.19 3.86 19.20
C GLN A 250 -13.00 3.12 19.83
N TYR A 251 -11.79 3.67 19.73
CA TYR A 251 -10.62 3.05 20.33
C TYR A 251 -9.65 4.06 20.97
N SER A 252 -9.03 3.64 22.06
CA SER A 252 -7.83 4.25 22.63
C SER A 252 -6.86 3.11 22.98
N TYR A 253 -6.69 2.77 24.26
CA TYR A 253 -5.99 1.56 24.68
C TYR A 253 -6.89 0.32 24.54
N VAL A 254 -8.20 0.51 24.72
CA VAL A 254 -9.25 -0.51 24.53
C VAL A 254 -10.14 -0.16 23.35
N VAL A 255 -10.81 -1.16 22.79
CA VAL A 255 -11.75 -1.03 21.68
C VAL A 255 -13.17 -1.10 22.23
N THR A 256 -14.03 -0.18 21.82
CA THR A 256 -15.45 -0.19 22.14
C THR A 256 -16.26 -0.20 20.84
N VAL A 257 -17.20 -1.13 20.74
CA VAL A 257 -18.17 -1.16 19.63
C VAL A 257 -19.26 -0.14 19.94
N GLU A 258 -19.37 0.89 19.09
CA GLU A 258 -20.40 1.92 19.24
C GLU A 258 -21.64 1.61 18.40
N HIS A 259 -21.45 0.98 17.24
CA HIS A 259 -22.50 0.46 16.37
C HIS A 259 -21.97 -0.75 15.60
N SER A 260 -22.71 -1.87 15.57
CA SER A 260 -22.30 -3.11 14.91
C SER A 260 -23.14 -3.42 13.66
N PHE A 261 -22.62 -4.26 12.76
CA PHE A 261 -23.37 -4.70 11.56
C PHE A 261 -24.67 -5.47 11.87
N ARG A 262 -24.82 -6.00 13.09
CA ARG A 262 -26.05 -6.67 13.55
C ARG A 262 -27.18 -5.70 13.89
N GLU A 263 -26.84 -4.45 14.20
CA GLU A 263 -27.84 -3.45 14.54
C GLU A 263 -28.56 -2.96 13.27
N ALA A 264 -29.62 -2.17 13.45
CA ALA A 264 -30.42 -1.66 12.34
C ALA A 264 -29.56 -0.82 11.38
N GLN A 265 -29.53 -1.23 10.10
CA GLN A 265 -28.72 -0.62 9.05
C GLN A 265 -29.51 0.41 8.22
N SER A 266 -30.59 0.98 8.78
CA SER A 266 -31.24 2.13 8.15
C SER A 266 -30.37 3.37 8.33
N LYS A 267 -30.31 4.25 7.33
CA LYS A 267 -29.52 5.48 7.41
C LYS A 267 -29.90 6.32 8.63
N GLU A 268 -31.19 6.38 8.94
CA GLU A 268 -31.74 7.10 10.07
C GLU A 268 -31.24 6.53 11.41
N ASP A 269 -31.21 5.21 11.56
CA ASP A 269 -30.76 4.55 12.78
C ASP A 269 -29.25 4.71 12.99
N VAL A 270 -28.45 4.55 11.93
CA VAL A 270 -27.00 4.74 11.98
C VAL A 270 -26.66 6.18 12.35
N LEU A 271 -27.31 7.17 11.73
CA LEU A 271 -27.11 8.59 12.05
C LEU A 271 -27.57 8.94 13.47
N ARG A 272 -28.67 8.36 13.95
CA ARG A 272 -29.10 8.52 15.35
C ARG A 272 -28.02 8.00 16.29
N ARG A 273 -27.52 6.79 16.03
CA ARG A 273 -26.50 6.16 16.87
C ARG A 273 -25.20 6.95 16.92
N LEU A 274 -24.75 7.50 15.78
CA LEU A 274 -23.56 8.36 15.74
C LEU A 274 -23.65 9.56 16.67
N ARG A 275 -24.82 10.21 16.77
CA ARG A 275 -25.02 11.39 17.64
C ARG A 275 -24.99 11.04 19.13
N GLU A 276 -25.17 9.77 19.47
CA GLU A 276 -25.11 9.27 20.84
C GLU A 276 -23.70 8.85 21.27
N ILE A 277 -22.77 8.72 20.32
CA ILE A 277 -21.39 8.32 20.62
C ILE A 277 -20.73 9.39 21.48
N ARG A 278 -20.21 8.97 22.64
CA ARG A 278 -19.49 9.85 23.57
C ARG A 278 -18.00 9.56 23.53
N TYR A 279 -17.22 10.61 23.66
CA TYR A 279 -15.78 10.53 23.88
C TYR A 279 -15.48 9.73 25.15
N ARG A 280 -14.61 8.72 25.05
CA ARG A 280 -14.25 7.83 26.18
C ARG A 280 -12.90 8.13 26.81
N GLY A 281 -12.00 8.81 26.11
CA GLY A 281 -10.65 9.07 26.57
C GLY A 281 -9.78 7.80 26.64
N GLY A 282 -8.53 8.03 27.02
CA GLY A 282 -7.52 7.00 27.21
C GLY A 282 -6.12 7.55 27.00
N ASN A 283 -5.26 7.30 27.99
CA ASN A 283 -3.92 7.86 28.06
C ASN A 283 -2.92 7.28 27.03
N ARG A 284 -3.32 6.26 26.26
CA ARG A 284 -2.52 5.58 25.24
C ARG A 284 -3.40 5.10 24.08
N THR A 285 -2.82 5.04 22.89
CA THR A 285 -3.49 4.54 21.68
C THR A 285 -2.92 3.18 21.29
N ASN A 286 -3.81 2.23 20.96
CA ASN A 286 -3.46 0.90 20.47
C ASN A 286 -4.27 0.57 19.21
N THR A 287 -3.87 1.17 18.09
CA THR A 287 -4.48 0.92 16.78
C THR A 287 -4.34 -0.55 16.34
N GLY A 288 -3.26 -1.22 16.74
CA GLY A 288 -3.06 -2.64 16.46
C GLY A 288 -4.17 -3.51 17.04
N LEU A 289 -4.54 -3.28 18.31
CA LEU A 289 -5.65 -3.98 18.95
C LEU A 289 -7.00 -3.65 18.30
N ALA A 290 -7.19 -2.40 17.87
CA ALA A 290 -8.42 -2.00 17.16
C ALA A 290 -8.58 -2.72 15.82
N LEU A 291 -7.50 -2.85 15.05
CA LEU A 291 -7.49 -3.59 13.78
C LEU A 291 -7.63 -5.10 13.99
N GLN A 292 -6.99 -5.65 15.03
CA GLN A 292 -7.16 -7.06 15.40
C GLN A 292 -8.62 -7.35 15.79
N TYR A 293 -9.22 -6.53 16.65
CA TYR A 293 -10.62 -6.66 17.05
C TYR A 293 -11.54 -6.60 15.83
N LEU A 294 -11.33 -5.65 14.93
CA LEU A 294 -12.09 -5.51 13.70
C LEU A 294 -12.02 -6.79 12.84
N SER A 295 -10.83 -7.32 12.65
CA SER A 295 -10.60 -8.53 11.83
C SER A 295 -11.15 -9.81 12.46
N GLU A 296 -11.09 -9.94 13.79
CA GLU A 296 -11.48 -11.17 14.48
C GLU A 296 -12.97 -11.18 14.89
N HIS A 297 -13.55 -9.99 15.13
CA HIS A 297 -14.88 -9.86 15.73
C HIS A 297 -15.86 -9.15 14.80
N SER A 298 -15.52 -7.98 14.26
CA SER A 298 -16.47 -7.17 13.50
C SER A 298 -16.78 -7.75 12.11
N PHE A 299 -15.77 -8.17 11.35
CA PHE A 299 -15.95 -8.89 10.09
C PHE A 299 -15.99 -10.40 10.33
N SER A 300 -17.01 -10.82 11.09
CA SER A 300 -17.32 -12.24 11.24
C SER A 300 -18.78 -12.48 10.85
N ALA A 301 -19.05 -13.59 10.16
CA ALA A 301 -20.42 -13.95 9.77
C ALA A 301 -21.36 -14.01 10.99
N SER A 302 -20.81 -14.34 12.16
CA SER A 302 -21.57 -14.28 13.40
C SER A 302 -22.03 -12.84 13.67
N GLN A 303 -21.20 -11.82 13.50
CA GLN A 303 -21.47 -10.41 13.80
C GLN A 303 -22.15 -9.62 12.66
N GLY A 304 -22.81 -10.29 11.73
CA GLY A 304 -23.62 -9.65 10.68
C GLY A 304 -22.87 -9.32 9.39
N ASP A 305 -21.60 -9.71 9.30
CA ASP A 305 -20.80 -9.64 8.07
C ASP A 305 -21.45 -10.45 6.94
N ARG A 306 -21.51 -9.85 5.75
CA ARG A 306 -22.21 -10.42 4.60
C ARG A 306 -21.21 -11.01 3.62
N GLY A 307 -21.28 -12.32 3.38
CA GLY A 307 -20.39 -12.99 2.41
C GLY A 307 -20.49 -12.48 0.96
N GLN A 308 -21.54 -11.73 0.62
CA GLN A 308 -21.72 -11.05 -0.66
C GLN A 308 -21.14 -9.62 -0.71
N ALA A 309 -20.73 -9.06 0.42
CA ALA A 309 -20.01 -7.79 0.52
C ALA A 309 -18.48 -8.05 0.50
N PRO A 310 -17.68 -7.19 -0.15
CA PRO A 310 -16.23 -7.36 -0.31
C PRO A 310 -15.42 -7.01 0.95
#